data_AF-A0A7W0NAW5-F1
#
_entry.id   AF-A0A7W0NAW5-F1
#
_cell.length_a   1.000
_cell.length_b   1.000
_cell.length_c   1.000
_cell.angle_alpha   90.00
_cell.angle_beta   90.00
_cell.angle_gamma   90.00
#
_symmetry.space_group_name_H-M   'P 1'
#
loop_
_entity.id
_entity.type
_entity.pdbx_description
1 polymer ?
#
loop_
_entity_poly.entity_id
_entity_poly.type
_entity_poly.pdbx_seq_one_letter_code
_entity_poly.pdbx_strand_id
1 'polypeptide(L)'
;MDDPVEPNVTAALPETPHELPYDRTKIDALLERVRDGATIDLREELLAAVDWRGGFGGEGAQPLSLAEISRLHAYYREKFSDIGPLYLAELLSTEFMTEQRARGDTVFSARLLELGRSEPALWVEIRAFFRRKELVTGLLLLAHRDETTATTTQLNG
;
A
#
# COMPACT_ATOMS: atom_id res chain seq x y z
N MET A 1 -6.05 -34.53 -10.74
CA MET A 1 -6.77 -33.31 -10.32
C MET A 1 -6.13 -33.00 -8.98
N ASP A 2 -5.04 -32.24 -9.02
CA ASP A 2 -4.25 -31.94 -7.82
C ASP A 2 -5.02 -30.90 -7.01
N ASP A 3 -5.33 -31.24 -5.76
CA ASP A 3 -5.88 -30.29 -4.80
C ASP A 3 -4.93 -29.08 -4.67
N PRO A 4 -5.45 -27.85 -4.53
CA PRO A 4 -4.60 -26.70 -4.29
C PRO A 4 -3.92 -26.90 -2.94
N VAL A 5 -2.61 -27.18 -2.96
CA VAL A 5 -1.78 -27.26 -1.75
C VAL A 5 -1.83 -25.89 -1.09
N GLU A 6 -2.64 -25.77 -0.03
CA GLU A 6 -2.69 -24.59 0.80
C GLU A 6 -1.27 -24.27 1.29
N PRO A 7 -0.81 -23.02 1.18
CA PRO A 7 0.52 -22.67 1.62
C PRO A 7 0.64 -23.03 3.11
N ASN A 8 1.70 -23.75 3.47
CA ASN A 8 1.98 -24.12 4.86
C ASN A 8 2.47 -22.87 5.61
N VAL A 9 1.56 -21.93 5.83
CA VAL A 9 1.80 -20.69 6.56
C VAL A 9 1.47 -20.97 8.01
N THR A 10 2.49 -21.15 8.82
CA THR A 10 2.33 -21.44 10.25
C THR A 10 1.83 -20.23 11.04
N ALA A 11 1.84 -19.02 10.45
CA ALA A 11 1.30 -17.79 11.00
C ALA A 11 -0.13 -17.52 10.48
N ALA A 12 -0.99 -16.94 11.33
CA ALA A 12 -2.29 -16.46 10.88
C ALA A 12 -2.12 -15.44 9.75
N LEU A 13 -2.90 -15.59 8.68
CA LEU A 13 -2.89 -14.66 7.55
C LEU A 13 -3.50 -13.31 7.99
N PRO A 14 -2.86 -12.17 7.68
CA PRO A 14 -3.44 -10.84 7.80
C PRO A 14 -4.88 -10.73 7.26
N GLU A 15 -5.70 -9.97 7.99
CA GLU A 15 -7.09 -9.70 7.62
C GLU A 15 -7.23 -8.40 6.84
N THR A 16 -6.33 -7.45 7.08
CA THR A 16 -6.37 -6.15 6.42
C THR A 16 -5.01 -5.81 5.77
N PRO A 17 -4.99 -4.95 4.73
CA PRO A 17 -3.73 -4.65 4.04
C PRO A 17 -2.65 -4.07 4.95
N HIS A 18 -3.00 -3.17 5.88
CA HIS A 18 -2.02 -2.49 6.74
C HIS A 18 -1.31 -3.41 7.75
N GLU A 19 -1.77 -4.65 7.91
CA GLU A 19 -1.11 -5.69 8.71
C GLU A 19 -0.03 -6.44 7.90
N LEU A 20 0.00 -6.28 6.57
CA LEU A 20 1.02 -6.91 5.74
C LEU A 20 2.39 -6.27 5.97
N PRO A 21 3.47 -7.08 5.99
CA PRO A 21 4.83 -6.56 6.08
C PRO A 21 5.27 -6.04 4.72
N TYR A 22 5.46 -4.73 4.61
CA TYR A 22 5.90 -4.10 3.38
C TYR A 22 7.41 -3.92 3.29
N ASP A 23 7.97 -4.26 2.13
CA ASP A 23 9.30 -3.84 1.70
C ASP A 23 9.21 -2.39 1.22
N ARG A 24 9.61 -1.49 2.12
CA ARG A 24 9.57 -0.05 1.89
C ARG A 24 10.51 0.43 0.78
N THR A 25 11.55 -0.33 0.46
CA THR A 25 12.45 0.02 -0.65
C THR A 25 11.72 -0.13 -1.99
N LYS A 26 10.87 -1.15 -2.12
CA LYS A 26 10.03 -1.31 -3.33
C LYS A 26 8.99 -0.20 -3.46
N ILE A 27 8.44 0.27 -2.35
CA ILE A 27 7.46 1.37 -2.34
C ILE A 27 8.13 2.67 -2.79
N ASP A 28 9.35 2.94 -2.33
CA ASP A 28 10.13 4.09 -2.82
C ASP A 28 10.40 4.01 -4.33
N ALA A 29 10.87 2.86 -4.82
CA ALA A 29 11.09 2.63 -6.26
C ALA A 29 9.80 2.73 -7.09
N LEU A 30 8.65 2.33 -6.53
CA LEU A 30 7.34 2.55 -7.15
C LEU A 30 7.06 4.04 -7.35
N LEU A 31 7.34 4.87 -6.34
CA LEU A 31 7.11 6.31 -6.42
C LEU A 31 8.04 6.99 -7.43
N GLU A 32 9.28 6.53 -7.56
CA GLU A 32 10.18 6.99 -8.64
C GLU A 32 9.58 6.69 -10.02
N ARG A 33 9.11 5.46 -10.27
CA ARG A 33 8.45 5.09 -11.53
C ARG A 33 7.22 5.94 -11.82
N VAL A 34 6.39 6.21 -10.82
CA VAL A 34 5.19 7.05 -10.98
C VAL A 34 5.57 8.50 -11.31
N ARG A 35 6.63 9.04 -10.70
CA ARG A 35 7.17 10.38 -11.04
C ARG A 35 7.65 10.45 -12.49
N ASP A 36 8.18 9.34 -13.01
CA ASP A 36 8.60 9.21 -14.41
C ASP A 36 7.41 8.97 -15.37
N GLY A 37 6.17 8.99 -14.88
CA GLY A 37 4.95 8.89 -15.68
C GLY A 37 4.40 7.47 -15.84
N ALA A 38 4.84 6.51 -15.02
CA ALA A 38 4.28 5.16 -15.07
C ALA A 38 2.78 5.14 -14.74
N THR A 39 2.01 4.40 -15.55
CA THR A 39 0.64 4.00 -15.21
C THR A 39 0.69 2.66 -14.48
N ILE A 40 -0.01 2.54 -13.35
CA ILE A 40 0.10 1.39 -12.45
C ILE A 40 -1.27 0.89 -11.99
N ASP A 41 -1.33 -0.37 -11.56
CA ASP A 41 -2.41 -0.90 -10.74
C ASP A 41 -1.96 -0.87 -9.28
N LEU A 42 -2.61 -0.03 -8.46
CA LEU A 42 -2.23 0.18 -7.06
C LEU A 42 -2.29 -1.09 -6.21
N ARG A 43 -3.23 -2.01 -6.51
CA ARG A 43 -3.36 -3.26 -5.75
C ARG A 43 -2.22 -4.20 -6.11
N GLU A 44 -1.91 -4.34 -7.40
CA GLU A 44 -0.81 -5.18 -7.85
C GLU A 44 0.54 -4.67 -7.33
N GLU A 45 0.77 -3.36 -7.38
CA GLU A 45 2.01 -2.77 -6.86
C GLU A 45 2.10 -2.89 -5.33
N LEU A 46 0.98 -2.75 -4.60
CA LEU A 46 0.95 -3.00 -3.16
C LEU A 46 1.32 -4.45 -2.82
N LEU A 47 0.76 -5.43 -3.53
CA LEU A 47 1.05 -6.85 -3.31
C LEU A 47 2.48 -7.23 -3.73
N ALA A 48 3.02 -6.59 -4.76
CA ALA A 48 4.43 -6.74 -5.15
C ALA A 48 5.40 -6.17 -4.10
N ALA A 49 4.96 -5.15 -3.36
CA ALA A 49 5.71 -4.54 -2.27
C ALA A 49 5.71 -5.35 -0.97
N VAL A 50 4.90 -6.40 -0.82
CA VAL A 50 4.89 -7.21 0.40
C VAL A 50 6.18 -8.04 0.50
N ASP A 51 6.78 -8.06 1.69
CA ASP A 51 7.84 -9.00 2.06
C ASP A 51 7.22 -10.34 2.47
N TRP A 52 6.79 -11.11 1.47
CA TRP A 52 6.18 -12.42 1.70
C TRP A 52 7.09 -13.38 2.47
N ARG A 53 8.41 -13.32 2.23
CA ARG A 53 9.36 -14.23 2.87
C ARG A 53 9.62 -13.86 4.32
N GLY A 54 9.80 -12.57 4.62
CA GLY A 54 9.97 -12.11 6.00
C GLY A 54 8.68 -12.21 6.83
N GLY A 55 7.52 -12.02 6.19
CA GLY A 55 6.22 -12.07 6.86
C GLY A 55 5.68 -13.47 7.17
N PHE A 56 5.95 -14.42 6.27
CA PHE A 56 5.30 -15.73 6.28
C PHE A 56 6.29 -16.90 6.21
N GLY A 57 7.59 -16.63 6.10
CA GLY A 57 8.63 -17.62 6.34
C GLY A 57 8.81 -17.82 7.85
N GLY A 58 8.49 -19.02 8.34
CA GLY A 58 8.67 -19.33 9.77
C GLY A 58 10.14 -19.29 10.19
N GLU A 59 10.42 -18.89 11.43
CA GLU A 59 11.74 -19.07 12.03
C GLU A 59 12.09 -20.57 12.04
N GLY A 60 13.16 -20.95 11.34
CA GLY A 60 13.58 -22.34 11.19
C GLY A 60 12.82 -23.16 10.13
N ALA A 61 11.85 -22.56 9.44
CA ALA A 61 11.19 -23.19 8.29
C ALA A 61 12.00 -22.96 6.99
N GLN A 62 11.75 -23.79 5.97
CA GLN A 62 12.28 -23.53 4.64
C GLN A 62 11.73 -22.20 4.11
N PRO A 63 12.55 -21.34 3.47
CA PRO A 63 12.06 -20.12 2.84
C PRO A 63 10.94 -20.44 1.85
N LEU A 64 9.93 -19.57 1.78
CA LEU A 64 8.83 -19.76 0.82
C LEU A 64 9.36 -19.87 -0.61
N SER A 65 8.90 -20.92 -1.28
CA SER A 65 9.11 -21.14 -2.70
C SER A 65 8.37 -20.10 -3.53
N LEU A 66 8.77 -19.95 -4.79
CA LEU A 66 8.07 -19.04 -5.72
C LEU A 66 6.62 -19.45 -5.95
N ALA A 67 6.32 -20.75 -5.93
CA ALA A 67 4.97 -21.26 -6.07
C ALA A 67 4.08 -20.85 -4.88
N GLU A 68 4.61 -20.91 -3.66
CA GLU A 68 3.90 -20.47 -2.45
C GLU A 68 3.66 -18.96 -2.44
N ILE A 69 4.67 -18.17 -2.81
CA ILE A 69 4.53 -16.71 -2.95
C ILE A 69 3.47 -16.38 -3.99
N SER A 70 3.45 -17.09 -5.12
CA SER A 70 2.45 -16.88 -6.17
C SER A 70 1.03 -17.20 -5.69
N ARG A 71 0.86 -18.25 -4.88
CA ARG A 71 -0.43 -18.58 -4.25
C ARG A 71 -0.87 -17.51 -3.24
N LEU A 72 0.05 -17.04 -2.39
CA LEU A 72 -0.24 -15.94 -1.46
C LEU A 72 -0.67 -14.68 -2.21
N HIS A 73 0.05 -14.34 -3.27
CA HIS A 73 -0.29 -13.19 -4.10
C HIS A 73 -1.69 -13.32 -4.73
N ALA A 74 -2.03 -14.51 -5.25
CA ALA A 74 -3.37 -14.75 -5.80
C ALA A 74 -4.46 -14.68 -4.73
N TYR A 75 -4.21 -15.26 -3.55
CA TYR A 75 -5.12 -15.20 -2.41
C TYR A 75 -5.40 -13.75 -1.98
N TYR A 76 -4.35 -12.95 -1.74
CA TYR A 76 -4.52 -11.56 -1.30
C TYR A 76 -5.06 -10.64 -2.39
N ARG A 77 -4.80 -10.91 -3.66
CA ARG A 77 -5.43 -10.19 -4.78
C ARG A 77 -6.95 -10.32 -4.73
N GLU A 78 -7.44 -11.53 -4.52
CA GLU A 78 -8.88 -11.81 -4.41
C GLU A 78 -9.44 -11.26 -3.11
N LYS A 79 -8.77 -11.51 -1.97
CA LYS A 79 -9.18 -11.05 -0.65
C LYS A 79 -9.34 -9.53 -0.58
N PHE A 80 -8.50 -8.79 -1.29
CA PHE A 80 -8.52 -7.33 -1.31
C PHE A 80 -9.14 -6.74 -2.57
N SER A 81 -10.02 -7.49 -3.24
CA SER A 81 -10.66 -7.06 -4.48
C SER A 81 -11.69 -5.95 -4.33
N ASP A 82 -12.24 -5.79 -3.13
CA ASP A 82 -13.21 -4.76 -2.76
C ASP A 82 -12.56 -3.48 -2.19
N ILE A 83 -11.23 -3.46 -2.06
CA ILE A 83 -10.52 -2.33 -1.48
C ILE A 83 -10.31 -1.23 -2.53
N GLY A 84 -10.87 -0.06 -2.25
CA GLY A 84 -10.82 1.08 -3.15
C GLY A 84 -9.39 1.65 -3.34
N PRO A 85 -9.08 2.19 -4.53
CA PRO A 85 -7.74 2.68 -4.88
C PRO A 85 -7.22 3.80 -3.97
N LEU A 86 -8.14 4.60 -3.42
CA LEU A 86 -7.78 5.67 -2.49
C LEU A 86 -7.17 5.15 -1.19
N TYR A 87 -7.74 4.10 -0.62
CA TYR A 87 -7.19 3.49 0.60
C TYR A 87 -5.81 2.88 0.34
N LEU A 88 -5.63 2.23 -0.82
CA LEU A 88 -4.35 1.68 -1.23
C LEU A 88 -3.29 2.78 -1.42
N ALA A 89 -3.66 3.90 -2.02
CA ALA A 89 -2.78 5.07 -2.17
C ALA A 89 -2.39 5.69 -0.82
N GLU A 90 -3.32 5.80 0.14
CA GLU A 90 -3.03 6.27 1.51
C GLU A 90 -2.02 5.37 2.21
N LEU A 91 -2.18 4.05 2.07
CA LEU A 91 -1.28 3.06 2.66
C LEU A 91 0.13 3.16 2.07
N LEU A 92 0.24 3.17 0.74
CA LEU A 92 1.54 3.34 0.04
C LEU A 92 2.21 4.66 0.41
N SER A 93 1.43 5.75 0.51
CA SER A 93 1.94 7.06 0.96
C SER A 93 2.49 7.00 2.39
N THR A 94 1.82 6.29 3.29
CA THR A 94 2.27 6.14 4.68
C THR A 94 3.60 5.38 4.76
N GLU A 95 3.72 4.27 4.04
CA GLU A 95 4.97 3.49 4.02
C GLU A 95 6.10 4.27 3.36
N PHE A 96 5.82 4.98 2.26
CA PHE A 96 6.78 5.87 1.61
C PHE A 96 7.31 6.94 2.59
N MET A 97 6.42 7.66 3.27
CA MET A 97 6.82 8.68 4.25
C MET A 97 7.60 8.09 5.42
N THR A 98 7.30 6.85 5.81
CA THR A 98 8.05 6.12 6.84
C THR A 98 9.47 5.82 6.38
N GLU A 99 9.65 5.40 5.12
CA GLU A 99 10.97 5.18 4.53
C GLU A 99 11.77 6.47 4.39
N GLN A 100 11.17 7.53 3.86
CA GLN A 100 11.81 8.84 3.74
C GLN A 100 12.28 9.37 5.10
N ARG A 101 11.51 9.11 6.16
CA ARG A 101 11.94 9.43 7.52
C ARG A 101 13.11 8.57 7.98
N ALA A 102 13.08 7.27 7.70
CA ALA A 102 14.14 6.34 8.09
C ALA A 102 15.49 6.69 7.43
N ARG A 103 15.46 7.13 6.16
CA ARG A 103 16.65 7.57 5.40
C ARG A 103 17.13 8.96 5.77
N GLY A 104 16.31 9.75 6.47
CA GLY A 104 16.62 11.13 6.86
C GLY A 104 16.28 12.18 5.80
N ASP A 105 15.65 11.79 4.69
CA ASP A 105 15.17 12.72 3.66
C ASP A 105 14.00 13.58 4.16
N THR A 106 13.21 13.04 5.10
CA THR A 106 12.20 13.78 5.85
C THR A 106 12.59 13.85 7.32
N VAL A 107 12.96 15.04 7.78
CA VAL A 107 13.34 15.27 9.19
C VAL A 107 12.23 16.02 9.91
N PHE A 108 11.69 15.40 10.96
CA PHE A 108 10.80 16.09 11.89
C PHE A 108 11.61 16.94 12.87
N SER A 109 11.12 18.14 13.15
CA SER A 109 11.74 18.99 14.15
C SER A 109 11.71 18.31 15.52
N ALA A 110 12.71 18.60 16.36
CA ALA A 110 12.76 18.09 17.73
C ALA A 110 11.47 18.37 18.51
N ARG A 111 10.86 19.54 18.29
CA ARG A 111 9.58 19.93 18.88
C ARG A 111 8.41 19.04 18.42
N LEU A 112 8.38 18.67 17.14
CA LEU A 112 7.34 17.79 16.61
C LEU A 112 7.48 16.36 17.15
N LEU A 113 8.71 15.87 17.27
CA LEU A 113 9.00 14.57 17.90
C LEU A 113 8.60 14.58 19.38
N GLU A 114 8.85 15.68 20.08
CA GLU A 114 8.44 15.83 21.48
C GLU A 114 6.92 15.81 21.62
N LEU A 115 6.19 16.57 20.79
CA LEU A 115 4.72 16.57 20.77
C LEU A 115 4.14 15.15 20.66
N GLY A 116 4.67 14.34 19.73
CA GLY A 116 4.22 12.96 19.56
C GLY A 116 4.46 12.05 20.78
N ARG A 117 5.43 12.39 21.64
CA ARG A 117 5.74 11.66 22.87
C ARG A 117 4.96 12.19 24.08
N SER A 118 4.89 13.51 24.24
CA SER A 118 4.30 14.16 25.41
C SER A 118 2.78 14.29 25.33
N GLU A 119 2.21 14.38 24.11
CA GLU A 119 0.78 14.62 23.86
C GLU A 119 0.22 13.65 22.81
N PRO A 120 0.20 12.33 23.09
CA PRO A 120 -0.20 11.32 22.11
C PRO A 120 -1.66 11.46 21.62
N ALA A 121 -2.57 11.94 22.48
CA ALA A 121 -3.95 12.19 22.09
C ALA A 121 -4.05 13.29 21.02
N LEU A 122 -3.38 14.42 21.25
CA LEU A 122 -3.30 15.52 20.28
C LEU A 122 -2.61 15.07 18.98
N TRP A 123 -1.57 14.24 19.07
CA TRP A 123 -0.93 13.64 17.90
C TRP A 123 -1.91 12.82 17.05
N VAL A 124 -2.77 12.01 17.69
CA VAL A 124 -3.81 11.24 17.00
C VAL A 124 -4.83 12.17 16.32
N GLU A 125 -5.26 13.25 16.97
CA GLU A 125 -6.18 14.23 16.39
C GLU A 125 -5.59 14.89 15.13
N ILE A 126 -4.33 15.32 15.18
CA ILE A 126 -3.61 15.90 14.04
C ILE A 126 -3.56 14.90 12.88
N ARG A 127 -3.19 13.64 13.14
CA ARG A 127 -3.16 12.60 12.09
C ARG A 127 -4.54 12.34 11.50
N ALA A 128 -5.58 12.32 12.32
CA ALA A 128 -6.96 12.13 11.85
C ALA A 128 -7.42 13.28 10.93
N PHE A 129 -7.01 14.52 11.21
CA PHE A 129 -7.30 15.65 10.32
C PHE A 129 -6.68 15.47 8.94
N PHE A 130 -5.38 15.12 8.86
CA PHE A 130 -4.70 14.91 7.58
C PHE A 130 -5.29 13.73 6.79
N ARG A 131 -5.57 12.60 7.45
CA ARG A 131 -6.22 11.44 6.79
C ARG A 131 -7.57 11.80 6.19
N ARG A 132 -8.41 12.55 6.92
CA ARG A 132 -9.71 13.01 6.40
C ARG A 132 -9.53 13.92 5.20
N LYS A 133 -8.55 14.83 5.23
CA LYS A 133 -8.24 15.70 4.10
C LYS A 133 -7.79 14.90 2.88
N GLU A 134 -6.92 13.90 3.05
CA GLU A 134 -6.44 13.01 1.99
C GLU A 134 -7.59 12.20 1.38
N LEU A 135 -8.44 11.60 2.22
CA LEU A 135 -9.63 10.89 1.80
C LEU A 135 -10.55 11.79 0.96
N VAL A 136 -10.87 12.99 1.45
CA VAL A 136 -11.72 13.94 0.71
C VAL A 136 -11.08 14.32 -0.62
N THR A 137 -9.76 14.58 -0.64
CA THR A 137 -9.02 14.90 -1.87
C THR A 137 -9.12 13.78 -2.89
N GLY A 138 -8.90 12.53 -2.46
CA GLY A 138 -9.01 11.38 -3.34
C GLY A 138 -10.43 11.13 -3.86
N LEU A 139 -11.45 11.31 -3.00
CA LEU A 139 -12.86 11.21 -3.43
C LEU A 139 -13.18 12.25 -4.49
N LEU A 140 -12.69 13.48 -4.34
CA LEU A 140 -12.86 14.54 -5.32
C LEU A 140 -12.11 14.22 -6.63
N LEU A 141 -10.90 13.68 -6.57
CA LEU A 141 -10.14 13.25 -7.76
C LEU A 141 -10.85 12.10 -8.51
N LEU A 142 -11.41 11.13 -7.79
CA LEU A 142 -12.16 10.02 -8.40
C LEU A 142 -13.50 10.49 -9.01
N ALA A 143 -14.16 11.46 -8.37
CA ALA A 143 -15.39 12.05 -8.89
C ALA A 143 -15.13 13.03 -10.03
N HIS A 144 -13.91 13.56 -10.14
CA HIS A 144 -13.50 14.44 -11.22
C HIS A 144 -13.49 13.67 -12.53
N ARG A 145 -14.32 14.12 -13.47
CA ARG A 145 -14.33 13.64 -14.84
C ARG A 145 -13.64 14.67 -15.71
N ASP A 146 -12.59 14.26 -16.42
CA ASP A 146 -12.08 15.02 -17.54
C ASP A 146 -13.15 15.09 -18.63
N GLU A 147 -13.54 16.29 -19.06
CA GLU A 147 -14.45 16.50 -20.20
C GLU A 147 -13.86 15.94 -21.52
N THR A 148 -12.57 15.64 -21.54
CA THR A 148 -11.81 15.20 -22.72
C THR A 148 -12.24 13.82 -23.25
N THR A 149 -12.81 12.94 -22.42
CA THR A 149 -13.20 11.59 -22.86
C THR A 149 -14.57 11.54 -23.54
N ALA A 150 -15.36 12.61 -23.47
CA ALA A 150 -16.70 12.65 -24.06
C ALA A 150 -16.72 12.94 -25.57
N THR A 151 -15.62 13.48 -26.14
CA THR A 151 -15.64 14.00 -27.53
C THR A 151 -15.20 12.96 -28.59
N THR A 152 -14.49 11.89 -28.21
CA THR A 152 -13.98 10.91 -29.19
C THR A 152 -15.06 9.96 -29.73
N THR A 153 -16.18 9.78 -29.02
CA THR A 153 -17.26 8.89 -29.47
C THR A 153 -18.19 9.52 -30.51
N GLN A 154 -18.19 10.85 -30.68
CA GLN A 154 -19.07 11.53 -31.65
C GLN A 154 -18.43 11.81 -33.03
N LEU A 155 -17.15 11.53 -33.24
CA LEU A 155 -16.46 11.83 -34.51
C LEU A 155 -16.30 10.63 -35.46
N ASN A 156 -16.79 9.44 -35.09
CA ASN A 156 -16.83 8.26 -35.95
C ASN A 156 -18.27 7.89 -36.38
N GLY A 157 -19.11 8.90 -36.59
CA GLY A 157 -20.42 8.76 -37.25
C GLY A 157 -20.30 8.74 -38.77
#